data_AF-A0A4Y2CSR1-F1
#
_entry.id   AF-A0A4Y2CSR1-F1
#
_cell.length_a   1.000
_cell.length_b   1.000
_cell.length_c   1.000
_cell.angle_alpha   90.00
_cell.angle_beta   90.00
_cell.angle_gamma   90.00
#
_symmetry.space_group_name_H-M   'P 1'
#
loop_
_entity.id
_entity.type
_entity.pdbx_description
1 polymer ?
#
loop_
_entity_poly.entity_id
_entity_poly.type
_entity_poly.pdbx_seq_one_letter_code
_entity_poly.pdbx_strand_id
1 'polypeptide(L)'
;MNSKHFLIIKVLELSEQMNTLEQNGVSERFNYTALDAVKGVLKDGNLGNSFWAEALCFTYTWNRICHLGHNKTPFELYCGRKPSIGHLKPFGATAHIGNPQQLHPKL
;
A
#
# COMPACT_ATOMS: atom_id res chain seq x y z
N MET A 1 -23.53 -3.47 14.68
CA MET A 1 -22.46 -2.53 14.25
C MET A 1 -21.98 -2.97 12.88
N ASN A 2 -22.36 -2.23 11.84
CA ASN A 2 -22.21 -2.64 10.46
C ASN A 2 -20.76 -2.52 10.00
N SER A 3 -20.21 -3.67 9.61
CA SER A 3 -18.89 -3.96 9.04
C SER A 3 -18.61 -3.26 7.69
N LYS A 4 -19.27 -2.13 7.39
CA LYS A 4 -19.22 -1.43 6.09
C LYS A 4 -18.07 -0.42 5.99
N HIS A 5 -17.11 -0.45 6.91
CA HIS A 5 -16.04 0.55 7.02
C HIS A 5 -14.65 -0.04 6.71
N PHE A 6 -14.57 -1.04 5.84
CA PHE A 6 -13.29 -1.62 5.44
C PHE A 6 -12.59 -0.76 4.38
N LEU A 7 -11.43 -0.26 4.81
CA LEU A 7 -10.56 0.77 4.25
C LEU A 7 -10.03 0.55 2.82
N ILE A 8 -10.41 -0.52 2.12
CA ILE A 8 -9.81 -0.87 0.82
C ILE A 8 -10.47 -0.24 -0.40
N ILE A 9 -11.76 0.08 -0.34
CA ILE A 9 -12.47 0.54 -1.55
C ILE A 9 -12.30 2.05 -1.80
N LYS A 10 -11.97 2.86 -0.78
CA LYS A 10 -12.08 4.32 -0.93
C LYS A 10 -11.07 4.88 -1.94
N VAL A 11 -9.82 4.43 -1.91
CA VAL A 11 -8.76 5.03 -2.76
C VAL A 11 -9.06 4.90 -4.25
N LEU A 12 -9.67 3.79 -4.68
CA LEU A 12 -10.00 3.58 -6.10
C LEU A 12 -11.36 4.18 -6.50
N GLU A 13 -12.30 4.33 -5.57
CA GLU A 13 -13.65 4.87 -5.87
C GLU A 13 -13.74 6.40 -5.76
N LEU A 14 -12.70 7.05 -5.21
CA LEU A 14 -12.66 8.51 -5.01
C LEU A 14 -12.44 9.35 -6.28
N SER A 15 -12.06 8.76 -7.42
CA SER A 15 -11.93 9.56 -8.65
C SER A 15 -13.24 9.76 -9.41
N GLU A 16 -14.32 9.02 -9.08
CA GLU A 16 -15.52 8.97 -9.94
C GLU A 16 -16.86 9.34 -9.27
N GLN A 17 -16.95 9.62 -7.96
CA GLN A 17 -18.26 9.74 -7.30
C GLN A 17 -18.52 11.09 -6.59
N MET A 18 -19.74 11.60 -6.77
CA MET A 18 -20.31 12.79 -6.11
C MET A 18 -20.44 12.52 -4.59
N ASN A 19 -19.52 13.10 -3.82
CA ASN A 19 -19.23 12.77 -2.42
C ASN A 19 -20.35 13.12 -1.42
N THR A 20 -20.81 12.15 -0.63
CA THR A 20 -21.55 12.42 0.62
C THR A 20 -20.58 12.87 1.73
N LEU A 21 -20.98 13.84 2.56
CA LEU A 21 -20.11 14.45 3.59
C LEU A 21 -19.49 13.40 4.54
N GLU A 22 -20.26 12.40 4.96
CA GLU A 22 -19.83 11.31 5.84
C GLU A 22 -18.72 10.45 5.22
N GLN A 23 -18.74 10.31 3.90
CA GLN A 23 -17.74 9.53 3.18
C GLN A 23 -16.40 10.27 3.08
N ASN A 24 -16.41 11.60 3.02
CA ASN A 24 -15.19 12.41 2.98
C ASN A 24 -14.35 12.27 4.25
N GLY A 25 -14.96 12.28 5.44
CA GLY A 25 -14.19 12.20 6.70
C GLY A 25 -13.37 10.91 6.84
N VAL A 26 -13.84 9.80 6.26
CA VAL A 26 -13.08 8.53 6.25
C VAL A 26 -11.93 8.58 5.26
N SER A 27 -12.18 9.16 4.08
CA SER A 27 -11.19 9.35 3.02
C SER A 27 -10.05 10.26 3.50
N GLU A 28 -10.41 11.40 4.09
CA GLU A 28 -9.45 12.39 4.58
C GLU A 28 -8.52 11.81 5.64
N ARG A 29 -9.06 11.10 6.64
CA ARG A 29 -8.25 10.43 7.67
C ARG A 29 -7.25 9.46 7.06
N PHE A 30 -7.68 8.64 6.11
CA PHE A 30 -6.78 7.71 5.44
C PHE A 30 -5.71 8.45 4.62
N ASN A 31 -6.08 9.51 3.90
CA ASN A 31 -5.14 10.31 3.13
C ASN A 31 -4.05 10.92 4.02
N TYR A 32 -4.42 11.42 5.21
CA TYR A 32 -3.43 11.88 6.20
C TYR A 32 -2.53 10.75 6.68
N THR A 33 -3.10 9.58 7.03
CA THR A 33 -2.31 8.41 7.43
C THR A 33 -1.35 7.96 6.33
N ALA A 34 -1.79 7.95 5.07
CA ALA A 34 -0.95 7.57 3.94
C ALA A 34 0.20 8.56 3.72
N LEU A 35 -0.07 9.87 3.83
CA LEU A 35 0.97 10.90 3.73
C LEU A 35 1.98 10.83 4.88
N ASP A 36 1.53 10.57 6.10
CA ASP A 36 2.42 10.43 7.25
C ASP A 36 3.27 9.16 7.15
N ALA A 37 2.66 8.05 6.73
CA ALA A 37 3.35 6.79 6.50
C ALA A 37 4.40 6.90 5.40
N VAL A 38 4.10 7.59 4.29
CA VAL A 38 5.09 7.90 3.25
C VAL A 38 6.32 8.57 3.85
N LYS A 39 6.14 9.60 4.68
CA LYS A 39 7.26 10.32 5.30
C LYS A 39 8.06 9.40 6.21
N GLY A 40 7.38 8.54 6.98
CA GLY A 40 8.01 7.54 7.83
C GLY A 40 8.83 6.53 7.04
N VAL A 41 8.25 5.96 5.99
CA VAL A 41 8.88 4.95 5.12
C VAL A 41 10.10 5.51 4.39
N LEU A 42 10.03 6.75 3.90
CA LEU A 42 11.17 7.44 3.30
C LEU A 42 12.30 7.69 4.32
N LYS A 43 11.93 8.13 5.53
CA LYS A 43 12.89 8.37 6.61
C LYS A 43 13.57 7.08 7.08
N ASP A 44 12.82 5.99 7.19
CA ASP A 44 13.33 4.66 7.58
C ASP A 44 14.29 4.10 6.53
N GLY A 45 13.97 4.26 5.25
CA GLY A 45 14.83 3.85 4.14
C GLY A 45 16.00 4.79 3.83
N ASN A 46 16.13 5.93 4.54
CA ASN A 46 17.06 7.02 4.21
C ASN A 46 16.96 7.47 2.74
N LEU A 47 15.74 7.58 2.23
CA LEU A 47 15.43 7.93 0.84
C LEU A 47 14.90 9.37 0.73
N GLY A 48 15.20 10.03 -0.39
CA GLY A 48 14.70 11.37 -0.68
C GLY A 48 13.23 11.38 -1.10
N ASN A 49 12.60 12.57 -1.07
CA ASN A 49 11.20 12.76 -1.46
C ASN A 49 10.87 12.36 -2.90
N SER A 50 11.89 12.23 -3.77
CA SER A 50 11.73 11.71 -5.13
C SER A 50 11.12 10.31 -5.18
N PHE A 51 11.27 9.51 -4.11
CA PHE A 51 10.74 8.16 -4.00
C PHE A 51 9.32 8.09 -3.41
N TRP A 52 8.59 9.22 -3.35
CA TRP A 52 7.25 9.25 -2.76
C TRP A 52 6.28 8.29 -3.47
N ALA A 53 6.34 8.21 -4.80
CA ALA A 53 5.47 7.33 -5.57
C ALA A 53 5.67 5.85 -5.19
N GLU A 54 6.91 5.43 -4.97
CA GLU A 54 7.28 4.11 -4.50
C GLU A 54 6.88 3.91 -3.03
N ALA A 55 7.00 4.94 -2.19
CA ALA A 55 6.58 4.87 -0.80
C ALA A 55 5.06 4.68 -0.64
N LEU A 56 4.24 5.04 -1.65
CA LEU A 56 2.82 4.73 -1.68
C LEU A 56 2.53 3.21 -1.71
N CYS A 57 3.53 2.36 -2.01
CA CYS A 57 3.43 0.91 -1.79
C CYS A 57 3.09 0.54 -0.33
N PHE A 58 3.27 1.46 0.62
CA PHE A 58 2.72 1.35 1.98
C PHE A 58 1.23 0.96 1.97
N THR A 59 0.42 1.54 1.09
CA THR A 59 -1.03 1.26 1.00
C THR A 59 -1.31 -0.22 0.72
N TYR A 60 -0.48 -0.85 -0.12
CA TYR A 60 -0.57 -2.28 -0.41
C TYR A 60 -0.28 -3.14 0.83
N THR A 61 0.72 -2.77 1.62
CA THR A 61 1.04 -3.43 2.89
C THR A 61 -0.06 -3.19 3.93
N TRP A 62 -0.55 -1.95 4.04
CA TRP A 62 -1.64 -1.56 4.95
C TRP A 62 -2.89 -2.40 4.75
N ASN A 63 -3.20 -2.72 3.50
CA ASN A 63 -4.34 -3.55 3.12
C ASN A 63 -4.19 -5.04 3.50
N ARG A 64 -2.98 -5.49 3.82
CA ARG A 64 -2.63 -6.90 4.10
C ARG A 64 -2.23 -7.14 5.55
N ILE A 65 -2.33 -6.13 6.42
CA ILE A 65 -2.12 -6.25 7.86
C ILE A 65 -3.46 -6.23 8.60
N CYS A 66 -3.53 -6.90 9.74
CA CYS A 66 -4.68 -6.78 10.63
C CYS A 66 -4.54 -5.50 11.46
N HIS A 67 -5.62 -4.73 11.58
CA HIS A 67 -5.67 -3.54 12.42
C HIS A 67 -6.24 -3.90 13.80
N LEU A 68 -5.96 -3.05 14.81
CA LEU A 68 -6.40 -3.26 16.18
C LEU A 68 -7.92 -3.48 16.23
N GLY A 69 -8.35 -4.54 16.92
CA GLY A 69 -9.77 -4.91 17.03
C GLY A 69 -10.32 -5.71 15.86
N HIS A 70 -9.49 -6.10 14.89
CA HIS A 70 -9.90 -6.92 13.75
C HIS A 70 -9.08 -8.20 13.62
N ASN A 71 -9.77 -9.32 13.38
CA ASN A 71 -9.16 -10.64 13.16
C ASN A 71 -8.90 -10.93 11.68
N LYS A 72 -9.28 -10.01 10.79
CA LYS A 72 -9.12 -10.13 9.34
C LYS A 72 -8.50 -8.85 8.80
N THR A 73 -7.62 -9.02 7.82
CA THR A 73 -7.03 -7.95 7.03
C THR A 73 -8.11 -7.31 6.15
N PRO A 74 -7.99 -6.01 5.81
CA PRO A 74 -8.87 -5.39 4.84
C PRO A 74 -8.95 -6.19 3.52
N PHE A 75 -7.83 -6.78 3.07
CA PHE A 75 -7.79 -7.61 1.86
C PHE A 75 -8.65 -8.88 1.97
N GLU A 76 -8.63 -9.56 3.11
CA GLU A 76 -9.49 -10.73 3.34
C GLU A 76 -10.97 -10.38 3.32
N LEU A 77 -11.32 -9.18 3.77
CA LEU A 77 -12.71 -8.74 3.86
C LEU A 77 -13.25 -8.31 2.50
N TYR A 78 -12.37 -7.80 1.64
CA TYR A 78 -12.73 -7.47 0.28
C TYR A 78 -12.68 -8.68 -0.67
N CYS A 79 -11.57 -9.42 -0.68
CA CYS A 79 -11.34 -10.52 -1.62
C CYS A 79 -11.80 -11.90 -1.12
N GLY A 80 -12.21 -12.02 0.14
CA GLY A 80 -12.63 -13.29 0.74
C GLY A 80 -11.51 -14.32 0.93
N ARG A 81 -10.25 -13.95 0.67
CA ARG A 81 -9.08 -14.86 0.72
C ARG A 81 -7.91 -14.24 1.48
N LYS A 82 -7.09 -15.07 2.12
CA LYS A 82 -5.87 -14.64 2.81
C LYS A 82 -4.86 -14.00 1.84
N PRO A 83 -4.26 -12.85 2.17
CA PRO A 83 -3.20 -12.28 1.36
C PRO A 83 -1.93 -13.13 1.44
N SER A 84 -1.25 -13.32 0.31
CA SER A 84 0.16 -13.70 0.32
C SER A 84 1.00 -12.48 0.73
N ILE A 85 1.96 -12.68 1.64
CA ILE A 85 2.88 -11.64 2.13
C ILE A 85 4.36 -12.01 1.97
N GLY A 86 4.69 -13.25 1.57
CA GLY A 86 6.09 -13.72 1.49
C GLY A 86 6.95 -13.03 0.44
N HIS A 87 6.33 -12.28 -0.48
CA HIS A 87 7.02 -11.48 -1.49
C HIS A 87 7.38 -10.06 -1.01
N LEU A 88 6.85 -9.62 0.14
CA LEU A 88 7.15 -8.30 0.69
C LEU A 88 8.62 -8.22 1.12
N LYS A 89 9.24 -7.09 0.82
CA LYS A 89 10.60 -6.75 1.26
C LYS A 89 10.56 -5.44 2.04
N PRO A 90 11.51 -5.22 2.97
CA PRO A 90 11.68 -3.92 3.61
C PRO A 90 11.83 -2.82 2.54
N PHE A 91 11.25 -1.66 2.80
CA PHE A 91 11.41 -0.52 1.91
C PHE A 91 12.88 -0.05 1.95
N GLY A 92 13.42 0.37 0.80
CA GLY A 92 14.84 0.73 0.70
C GLY A 92 15.81 -0.46 0.69
N ALA A 93 15.33 -1.70 0.62
CA ALA A 93 16.20 -2.86 0.46
C ALA A 93 17.06 -2.78 -0.81
N THR A 94 18.33 -3.15 -0.71
CA THR A 94 19.25 -3.18 -1.85
C THR A 94 18.75 -4.18 -2.90
N ALA A 95 18.48 -3.69 -4.10
CA ALA A 95 18.16 -4.51 -5.26
C ALA A 95 19.40 -4.63 -6.15
N HIS A 96 19.77 -5.86 -6.52
CA HIS A 96 20.81 -6.12 -7.50
C HIS A 96 20.15 -6.33 -8.86
N ILE A 97 20.43 -5.45 -9.81
CA ILE A 97 20.08 -5.68 -11.22
C ILE A 97 21.20 -6.54 -11.80
N GLY A 98 20.87 -7.76 -12.21
CA GLY A 98 21.77 -8.56 -13.02
C GLY A 98 21.92 -7.87 -14.38
N ASN A 99 23.14 -7.46 -14.74
CA ASN A 99 23.41 -7.09 -16.12
C ASN A 99 22.98 -8.26 -17.01
N PRO A 100 22.18 -8.03 -18.07
CA PRO A 100 21.94 -9.07 -19.04
C PRO A 100 23.32 -9.48 -19.55
N GLN A 101 23.75 -10.69 -19.18
CA GLN A 101 24.97 -11.27 -19.72
C GLN A 101 24.83 -11.14 -21.23
N GLN A 102 25.78 -10.44 -21.86
CA GLN A 102 25.87 -10.39 -23.31
C GLN A 102 25.78 -11.84 -23.77
N LEU A 103 24.64 -12.23 -24.35
CA LEU A 103 24.48 -13.54 -24.95
C LEU A 103 25.57 -13.59 -26.02
N HIS A 104 26.68 -14.27 -25.71
CA HIS A 104 27.69 -14.54 -26.71
C HIS A 104 26.95 -15.27 -27.84
N PRO A 105 26.91 -14.72 -29.06
CA PRO A 105 26.30 -15.40 -30.17
C PRO A 105 27.01 -16.73 -30.30
N LYS A 106 26.27 -17.83 -30.20
CA LYS A 106 26.81 -19.15 -30.49
C LYS A 106 27.20 -19.13 -31.97
N LEU A 107 28.51 -19.16 -32.23
CA LEU A 107 29.10 -19.46 -33.53
C LEU A 107 28.82 -20.93 -33.88
#